data_AF-I1YHW1-F1
#
_entry.id   AF-I1YHW1-F1
#
_cell.length_a   1.000
_cell.length_b   1.000
_cell.length_c   1.000
_cell.angle_alpha   90.00
_cell.angle_beta   90.00
_cell.angle_gamma   90.00
#
_symmetry.space_group_name_H-M   'P 1'
#
loop_
_entity.id
_entity.type
_entity.pdbx_description
1 polymer ?
#
loop_
_entity_poly.entity_id
_entity_poly.type
_entity_poly.pdbx_seq_one_letter_code
_entity_poly.pdbx_strand_id
1 'polypeptide(L)'
;MSEQDKAFFDRADAFIQLANSQMAEGTEAGQVSASFMYSLARYNAWFSAAGWQSGQDLAKVRGETIEMFVKEFQRLLEMNMDDYITNFDKYIPVARNNQP
;
A
#
# COMPACT_ATOMS: atom_id res chain seq x y z
N MET A 1 -3.72 -21.75 -2.87
CA MET A 1 -3.50 -20.45 -3.53
C MET A 1 -3.47 -20.72 -5.03
N SER A 2 -4.26 -20.00 -5.82
CA SER A 2 -4.26 -20.18 -7.28
C SER A 2 -3.00 -19.56 -7.91
N GLU A 3 -2.69 -19.90 -9.17
CA GLU A 3 -1.58 -19.26 -9.89
C GLU A 3 -1.80 -17.75 -10.09
N GLN A 4 -3.06 -17.33 -10.25
CA GLN A 4 -3.42 -15.91 -10.36
C GLN A 4 -3.16 -15.16 -9.05
N ASP A 5 -3.50 -15.78 -7.92
CA ASP A 5 -3.21 -15.22 -6.59
C ASP A 5 -1.69 -15.08 -6.40
N LYS A 6 -0.92 -16.11 -6.78
CA LYS A 6 0.54 -16.07 -6.69
C LYS A 6 1.11 -14.90 -7.50
N ALA A 7 0.67 -14.73 -8.74
CA ALA A 7 1.16 -13.64 -9.59
C ALA A 7 0.79 -12.25 -9.03
N PHE A 8 -0.36 -12.12 -8.35
CA PHE A 8 -0.73 -10.91 -7.63
C PHE A 8 0.24 -10.62 -6.47
N PHE A 9 0.48 -11.60 -5.60
CA PHE A 9 1.39 -11.44 -4.47
C PHE A 9 2.83 -11.16 -4.91
N ASP A 10 3.32 -11.87 -5.94
CA ASP A 10 4.67 -11.64 -6.50
C ASP A 10 4.85 -10.17 -6.93
N ARG A 11 3.81 -9.54 -7.52
CA ARG A 11 3.86 -8.11 -7.89
C ARG A 11 3.79 -7.18 -6.69
N ALA A 12 2.98 -7.48 -5.70
CA ALA A 12 2.89 -6.68 -4.47
C ALA A 12 4.23 -6.70 -3.71
N ASP A 13 4.83 -7.88 -3.58
CA ASP A 13 6.11 -8.08 -2.92
C ASP A 13 7.26 -7.37 -3.64
N ALA A 14 7.23 -7.29 -4.97
CA ALA A 14 8.23 -6.53 -5.73
C ALA A 14 8.26 -5.04 -5.34
N PHE A 15 7.11 -4.43 -5.04
CA PHE A 15 7.07 -3.05 -4.55
C PHE A 15 7.61 -2.93 -3.11
N ILE A 16 7.31 -3.90 -2.25
CA ILE A 16 7.85 -3.93 -0.87
C ILE A 16 9.37 -4.12 -0.89
N GLN A 17 9.89 -4.98 -1.77
CA GLN A 17 11.33 -5.18 -1.94
C GLN A 17 12.04 -3.88 -2.34
N LEU A 18 11.44 -3.10 -3.24
CA LEU A 18 11.96 -1.79 -3.61
C LEU A 18 11.94 -0.80 -2.44
N ALA A 19 10.86 -0.77 -1.66
CA ALA A 19 10.79 0.06 -0.45
C ALA A 19 11.89 -0.35 0.56
N ASN A 20 12.08 -1.65 0.78
CA ASN A 20 13.10 -2.18 1.68
C ASN A 20 14.53 -1.85 1.20
N SER A 21 14.79 -1.84 -0.12
CA SER A 21 16.11 -1.47 -0.63
C SER A 21 16.44 0.01 -0.36
N GLN A 22 15.47 0.91 -0.47
CA GLN A 22 15.64 2.32 -0.14
C GLN A 22 15.92 2.55 1.36
N MET A 23 15.31 1.74 2.23
CA MET A 23 15.65 1.74 3.66
C MET A 23 17.08 1.26 3.90
N ALA A 24 17.51 0.21 3.20
CA ALA A 24 18.88 -0.31 3.31
C ALA A 24 19.94 0.71 2.86
N GLU A 25 19.58 1.64 1.97
CA GLU A 25 20.41 2.77 1.53
C GLU A 25 20.45 3.93 2.54
N GLY A 26 19.73 3.83 3.67
CA GLY A 26 19.78 4.79 4.78
C GLY A 26 18.59 5.74 4.85
N THR A 27 17.56 5.56 4.02
CA THR A 27 16.32 6.35 4.12
C THR A 27 15.46 5.86 5.28
N GLU A 28 14.89 6.77 6.08
CA GLU A 28 14.04 6.38 7.20
C GLU A 28 12.73 5.71 6.73
N ALA A 29 12.27 4.70 7.47
CA ALA A 29 11.04 3.96 7.16
C ALA A 29 9.82 4.88 6.92
N GLY A 30 9.69 5.96 7.70
CA GLY A 30 8.61 6.93 7.52
C GLY A 30 8.67 7.68 6.18
N GLN A 31 9.87 8.03 5.72
CA GLN A 31 10.07 8.70 4.42
C GLN A 31 9.81 7.75 3.25
N VAL A 32 10.26 6.50 3.36
CA VAL A 32 9.94 5.45 2.37
C VAL A 32 8.45 5.19 2.32
N SER A 33 7.77 5.08 3.48
CA SER A 33 6.32 4.90 3.56
C SER A 33 5.55 6.05 2.90
N ALA A 34 5.94 7.30 3.17
CA ALA A 34 5.35 8.47 2.51
C ALA A 34 5.54 8.44 0.99
N SER A 35 6.74 8.07 0.53
CA SER A 35 7.06 7.94 -0.90
C SER A 35 6.25 6.84 -1.56
N PHE A 36 6.02 5.73 -0.85
CA PHE A 36 5.25 4.60 -1.35
C PHE A 36 3.76 4.96 -1.49
N MET A 37 3.19 5.63 -0.49
CA MET A 37 1.82 6.17 -0.55
C MET A 37 1.64 7.14 -1.72
N TYR A 38 2.58 8.08 -1.90
CA TYR A 38 2.55 9.01 -3.02
C TYR A 38 2.65 8.31 -4.38
N SER A 39 3.47 7.26 -4.48
CA SER A 39 3.61 6.45 -5.70
C SER A 39 2.30 5.75 -6.06
N LEU A 40 1.63 5.13 -5.08
CA LEU A 40 0.31 4.51 -5.26
C LEU A 40 -0.72 5.52 -5.76
N ALA A 41 -0.78 6.71 -5.16
CA ALA A 41 -1.70 7.77 -5.55
C ALA A 41 -1.47 8.21 -7.02
N ARG A 42 -0.21 8.41 -7.43
CA ARG A 42 0.13 8.77 -8.82
C ARG A 42 -0.23 7.67 -9.81
N TYR A 43 0.04 6.42 -9.46
CA TYR A 43 -0.30 5.29 -10.30
C TYR A 43 -1.82 5.18 -10.49
N ASN A 44 -2.60 5.26 -9.41
CA ASN A 44 -4.06 5.18 -9.48
C ASN A 44 -4.66 6.36 -10.25
N ALA A 45 -4.09 7.57 -10.13
CA ALA A 45 -4.50 8.72 -10.91
C ALA A 45 -4.27 8.50 -12.42
N TRP A 46 -3.10 7.99 -12.81
CA TRP A 46 -2.81 7.65 -14.20
C TRP A 46 -3.71 6.52 -14.71
N PHE A 47 -3.85 5.43 -13.94
CA PHE A 47 -4.68 4.28 -14.29
C PHE A 47 -6.13 4.71 -14.54
N SER A 48 -6.66 5.57 -13.67
CA SER A 48 -8.00 6.14 -13.84
C SER A 48 -8.09 6.98 -15.10
N ALA A 49 -7.14 7.90 -15.31
CA ALA A 49 -7.14 8.80 -16.45
C ALA A 49 -6.99 8.07 -17.81
N ALA A 50 -6.21 6.97 -17.84
CA ALA A 50 -5.94 6.20 -19.05
C ALA A 50 -7.20 5.58 -19.69
N GLY A 51 -8.29 5.45 -18.93
CA GLY A 51 -9.58 4.95 -19.42
C GLY A 51 -10.49 6.00 -20.06
N TRP A 52 -10.14 7.30 -20.02
CA TRP A 52 -11.00 8.39 -20.48
C TRP A 52 -10.47 9.07 -21.74
N GLN A 53 -11.40 9.56 -22.56
CA GLN A 53 -11.08 10.29 -23.79
C GLN A 53 -10.90 11.79 -23.56
N SER A 54 -11.38 12.32 -22.43
CA SER A 54 -11.27 13.74 -22.09
C SER A 54 -11.05 13.97 -20.59
N GLY A 55 -10.31 15.02 -20.25
CA GLY A 55 -10.15 15.45 -18.86
C GLY A 55 -11.46 15.97 -18.23
N GLN A 56 -12.40 16.44 -19.05
CA GLN A 56 -13.72 16.88 -18.57
C GLN A 56 -14.57 15.71 -18.07
N ASP A 57 -14.55 14.57 -18.77
CA ASP A 57 -15.30 13.39 -18.34
C ASP A 57 -14.67 12.75 -17.11
N LEU A 58 -13.33 12.68 -17.04
CA LEU A 58 -12.62 12.31 -15.82
C LEU A 58 -12.98 13.21 -14.64
N ALA A 59 -13.09 14.53 -14.86
CA ALA A 59 -13.43 15.48 -13.80
C ALA A 59 -14.82 15.23 -13.20
N LYS A 60 -15.79 14.76 -14.01
CA LYS A 60 -17.15 14.43 -13.54
C LYS A 60 -17.16 13.25 -12.57
N VAL A 61 -16.29 12.26 -12.78
CA VAL A 61 -16.22 11.05 -11.94
C VAL A 61 -15.13 11.10 -10.86
N ARG A 62 -14.28 12.15 -10.86
CA ARG A 62 -13.10 12.27 -9.99
C ARG A 62 -13.40 11.97 -8.52
N GLY A 63 -14.50 12.51 -7.99
CA GLY A 63 -14.88 12.32 -6.59
C GLY A 63 -15.15 10.85 -6.27
N GLU A 64 -16.01 10.21 -7.07
CA GLU A 64 -16.35 8.79 -6.93
C GLU A 64 -15.13 7.88 -7.10
N THR A 65 -14.27 8.18 -8.08
CA THR A 65 -13.02 7.43 -8.30
C THR A 65 -12.08 7.52 -7.09
N ILE A 66 -11.90 8.71 -6.50
CA ILE A 66 -11.08 8.88 -5.30
C ILE A 66 -11.67 8.09 -4.13
N GLU A 67 -12.98 8.19 -3.91
CA GLU A 67 -13.67 7.48 -2.82
C GLU A 67 -13.49 5.95 -2.94
N MET A 68 -13.58 5.41 -4.15
CA MET A 68 -13.34 4.00 -4.43
C MET A 68 -11.94 3.56 -3.98
N PHE A 69 -10.88 4.28 -4.38
CA PHE A 69 -9.52 3.93 -3.98
C PHE A 69 -9.27 4.08 -2.49
N VAL A 70 -9.80 5.13 -1.86
CA VAL A 70 -9.65 5.35 -0.42
C VAL A 70 -10.31 4.22 0.37
N LYS A 71 -11.52 3.80 -0.02
CA LYS A 71 -12.22 2.67 0.63
C LYS A 71 -11.44 1.37 0.50
N GLU A 72 -10.91 1.08 -0.69
CA GLU A 72 -10.15 -0.15 -0.89
C GLU A 72 -8.82 -0.13 -0.13
N PHE A 73 -8.11 1.00 -0.14
CA PHE A 73 -6.88 1.16 0.64
C PHE A 73 -7.15 1.00 2.14
N GLN A 74 -8.22 1.63 2.65
CA GLN A 74 -8.63 1.51 4.05
C GLN A 74 -8.91 0.06 4.42
N ARG A 75 -9.69 -0.67 3.61
CA ARG A 75 -10.01 -2.08 3.83
C ARG A 75 -8.75 -2.96 3.90
N LEU A 76 -7.79 -2.74 3.00
CA LEU A 76 -6.53 -3.47 2.98
C LEU A 76 -5.66 -3.13 4.21
N LEU A 77 -5.61 -1.85 4.59
CA LEU A 77 -4.86 -1.40 5.76
C LEU A 77 -5.44 -1.98 7.05
N GLU A 78 -6.77 -1.92 7.23
CA GLU A 78 -7.48 -2.51 8.37
C GLU A 78 -7.17 -4.00 8.50
N MET A 79 -7.28 -4.76 7.40
CA MET A 79 -6.96 -6.20 7.41
C MET A 79 -5.53 -6.50 7.88
N ASN A 80 -4.55 -5.73 7.41
CA ASN A 80 -3.15 -5.92 7.82
C ASN A 80 -2.94 -5.49 9.28
N MET A 81 -3.53 -4.36 9.70
CA MET A 81 -3.44 -3.88 11.07
C MET A 81 -4.05 -4.90 12.05
N ASP A 82 -5.22 -5.46 11.72
CA ASP A 82 -5.89 -6.48 12.52
C ASP A 82 -5.03 -7.76 12.64
N ASP A 83 -4.31 -8.16 11.59
CA ASP A 83 -3.36 -9.28 11.64
C ASP A 83 -2.19 -8.99 12.58
N TYR A 84 -1.60 -7.79 12.50
CA TYR A 84 -0.54 -7.35 13.43
C TYR A 84 -1.04 -7.24 14.87
N ILE A 85 -2.26 -6.76 15.10
CA ILE A 85 -2.87 -6.68 16.44
C ILE A 85 -3.06 -8.09 17.00
N THR A 86 -3.62 -9.00 16.21
CA THR A 86 -3.91 -10.38 16.61
C THR A 86 -2.63 -11.17 16.90
N ASN A 87 -1.57 -10.94 16.11
CA ASN A 87 -0.32 -11.69 16.18
C ASN A 87 0.85 -10.89 16.76
N PHE A 88 0.57 -9.78 17.47
CA PHE A 88 1.58 -8.80 17.86
C PHE A 88 2.79 -9.42 18.55
N ASP A 89 2.56 -10.24 19.58
CA ASP A 89 3.62 -10.87 20.37
C ASP A 89 4.50 -11.83 19.55
N LYS A 90 3.92 -12.43 18.50
CA LYS A 90 4.62 -13.35 17.59
C LYS A 90 5.46 -12.59 16.57
N TYR A 91 4.91 -11.52 16.01
CA TYR A 91 5.56 -10.74 14.94
C TYR A 91 6.56 -9.71 15.47
N ILE A 92 6.33 -9.20 16.68
CA ILE A 92 7.18 -8.20 17.35
C ILE A 92 7.72 -8.77 18.67
N PRO A 93 8.66 -9.75 18.65
CA PRO A 93 9.12 -10.42 19.86
C PRO A 93 9.90 -9.52 20.83
N VAL A 94 10.46 -8.40 20.33
CA VAL A 94 11.43 -7.57 21.06
C VAL A 94 10.78 -6.71 22.16
N ALA A 95 9.45 -6.58 22.20
CA ALA A 95 8.75 -5.76 23.20
C ALA A 95 8.80 -6.33 24.64
N ARG A 96 9.26 -7.57 24.85
CA ARG A 96 9.26 -8.22 26.18
C ARG A 96 10.60 -8.23 26.92
N ASN A 97 11.71 -7.85 26.29
CA ASN A 97 13.02 -7.89 26.95
C ASN A 97 13.43 -6.56 27.63
N ASN A 98 12.61 -5.51 27.51
CA ASN A 98 12.85 -4.19 28.10
C ASN A 98 11.65 -3.69 28.94
N GLN A 99 11.05 -4.55 29.74
CA GLN A 99 10.28 -4.09 30.91
C GLN A 99 11.23 -4.02 32.12
N PRO A 100 11.22 -2.93 32.91
CA PRO A 100 12.02 -2.84 34.14
C PRO A 100 11.62 -3.88 35.19
#